data_AF-A0A534TFJ1-F1
#
_entry.id   AF-A0A534TFJ1-F1
#
_cell.length_a   1.000
_cell.length_b   1.000
_cell.length_c   1.000
_cell.angle_alpha   90.00
_cell.angle_beta   90.00
_cell.angle_gamma   90.00
#
_symmetry.space_group_name_H-M   'P 1'
#
loop_
_entity.id
_entity.type
_entity.pdbx_description
1 polymer ?
#
loop_
_entity_poly.entity_id
_entity_poly.type
_entity_poly.pdbx_seq_one_letter_code
_entity_poly.pdbx_strand_id
1 'polypeptide(L)'
;MRILPAVVLGAMVAVGPHFSADAATTTAVAFPGASARPNVRGDQVIFYYDARDGFTTFINIRNEAATELNVELDFYGSTFTTPFTETVTLPATNGTNGAPGVGGLMVIDVGALRASGLAATPGVAFATVVNATGQPVVSRGLSGNFTVANMATGSAWGSPGAARSAIHPPTPGADACAPKPPSPTVGSVIDGTSVLLSPIQPTNADLSVYYDPATLPPAAVGGNQLIFVSFVDVPGTTFTVAAA
;
A
#
# COMPACT_ATOMS: atom_id res chain seq x y z
N MET A 1 69.75 -32.26 24.79
CA MET A 1 69.28 -31.04 25.47
C MET A 1 68.78 -30.10 24.39
N ARG A 2 67.47 -30.16 24.09
CA ARG A 2 66.86 -29.44 22.95
C ARG A 2 66.30 -28.11 23.45
N ILE A 3 66.75 -27.03 22.83
CA ILE A 3 66.35 -25.65 23.07
C ILE A 3 64.99 -25.42 22.40
N LEU A 4 64.00 -24.94 23.15
CA LEU A 4 62.70 -24.46 22.65
C LEU A 4 62.87 -23.07 22.03
N PRO A 5 62.28 -22.75 20.86
CA PRO A 5 62.16 -21.36 20.44
C PRO A 5 60.90 -20.72 21.04
N ALA A 6 61.07 -19.48 21.47
CA ALA A 6 60.03 -18.60 21.97
C ALA A 6 58.99 -18.27 20.89
N VAL A 7 57.71 -18.38 21.23
CA VAL A 7 56.60 -17.88 20.41
C VAL A 7 56.41 -16.41 20.76
N VAL A 8 56.71 -15.54 19.80
CA VAL A 8 56.42 -14.10 19.86
C VAL A 8 54.93 -13.91 19.60
N LEU A 9 54.24 -13.31 20.58
CA LEU A 9 52.83 -12.92 20.49
C LEU A 9 52.74 -11.62 19.65
N GLY A 10 52.44 -11.75 18.36
CA GLY A 10 52.17 -10.61 17.48
C GLY A 10 50.74 -10.11 17.66
N ALA A 11 50.57 -8.89 18.17
CA ALA A 11 49.30 -8.20 18.18
C ALA A 11 48.88 -7.85 16.74
N MET A 12 47.81 -8.47 16.24
CA MET A 12 47.12 -8.01 15.03
C MET A 12 46.23 -6.82 15.40
N VAL A 13 46.63 -5.62 14.94
CA VAL A 13 45.75 -4.46 14.87
C VAL A 13 44.83 -4.66 13.66
N ALA A 14 43.56 -4.95 13.91
CA ALA A 14 42.54 -4.92 12.88
C ALA A 14 42.22 -3.46 12.57
N VAL A 15 42.79 -2.93 11.47
CA VAL A 15 42.34 -1.67 10.87
C VAL A 15 41.04 -1.99 10.14
N GLY A 16 39.91 -1.77 10.82
CA GLY A 16 38.60 -1.85 10.18
C GLY A 16 38.43 -0.74 9.13
N PRO A 17 37.76 -1.00 8.00
CA PRO A 17 37.40 0.07 7.08
C PRO A 17 36.45 1.04 7.78
N HIS A 18 36.84 2.31 7.85
CA HIS A 18 35.91 3.40 8.10
C HIS A 18 34.92 3.44 6.93
N PHE A 19 33.74 2.86 7.11
CA PHE A 19 32.59 3.18 6.28
C PHE A 19 32.13 4.59 6.64
N SER A 20 32.77 5.62 6.07
CA SER A 20 32.11 6.90 5.89
C SER A 20 31.09 6.70 4.79
N ALA A 21 29.87 6.32 5.18
CA ALA A 21 28.72 6.53 4.31
C ALA A 21 28.51 8.04 4.23
N ASP A 22 29.10 8.68 3.23
CA ASP A 22 28.53 9.90 2.69
C ASP A 22 27.17 9.50 2.12
N ALA A 23 26.17 9.48 2.99
CA ALA A 23 24.78 9.45 2.59
C ALA A 23 24.58 10.76 1.83
N ALA A 24 24.73 10.70 0.51
CA ALA A 24 24.34 11.79 -0.36
C ALA A 24 22.91 12.14 0.05
N THR A 25 22.76 13.31 0.67
CA THR A 25 21.46 13.91 0.94
C THR A 25 20.90 14.34 -0.40
N THR A 26 20.46 13.37 -1.21
CA THR A 26 19.51 13.64 -2.27
C THR A 26 18.28 14.16 -1.55
N THR A 27 18.09 15.48 -1.56
CA THR A 27 16.83 16.07 -1.14
C THR A 27 15.77 15.39 -1.99
N ALA A 28 14.98 14.50 -1.37
CA ALA A 28 13.86 13.87 -2.04
C ALA A 28 12.98 15.00 -2.55
N VAL A 29 12.98 15.21 -3.86
CA VAL A 29 12.08 16.18 -4.46
C VAL A 29 10.70 15.56 -4.30
N ALA A 30 9.87 16.17 -3.45
CA ALA A 30 8.48 15.78 -3.36
C ALA A 30 7.86 15.95 -4.76
N PHE A 31 7.25 14.91 -5.29
CA PHE A 31 6.50 15.06 -6.55
C PHE A 31 5.40 16.12 -6.30
N PRO A 32 5.29 17.17 -7.13
CA PRO A 32 4.25 18.16 -6.93
C PRO A 32 2.86 17.51 -6.90
N GLY A 33 2.12 17.70 -5.80
CA GLY A 33 0.82 17.05 -5.58
C GLY A 33 0.88 15.70 -4.84
N ALA A 34 2.06 15.24 -4.42
CA ALA A 34 2.19 14.03 -3.62
C ALA A 34 1.59 14.20 -2.21
N SER A 35 0.96 13.14 -1.72
CA SER A 35 0.47 13.06 -0.34
C SER A 35 1.55 12.48 0.57
N ALA A 36 1.99 13.27 1.55
CA ALA A 36 2.88 12.80 2.62
C ALA A 36 2.17 11.92 3.64
N ARG A 37 0.83 12.00 3.72
CA ARG A 37 -0.03 11.20 4.58
C ARG A 37 -1.28 10.80 3.80
N PRO A 38 -1.29 9.60 3.18
CA PRO A 38 -2.47 9.15 2.45
C PRO A 38 -3.71 9.20 3.34
N ASN A 39 -4.83 9.57 2.73
CA ASN A 39 -6.10 9.67 3.44
C ASN A 39 -6.64 8.24 3.69
N VAL A 40 -7.72 8.12 4.47
CA VAL A 40 -8.45 6.86 4.64
C VAL A 40 -9.54 6.66 3.58
N ARG A 41 -9.78 7.68 2.77
CA ARG A 41 -10.82 7.77 1.75
C ARG A 41 -10.26 8.37 0.46
N GLY A 42 -10.62 7.82 -0.69
CA GLY A 42 -10.10 8.23 -1.99
C GLY A 42 -10.86 7.66 -3.18
N ASP A 43 -10.19 7.69 -4.33
CA ASP A 43 -10.62 7.11 -5.60
C ASP A 43 -9.98 5.73 -5.83
N GLN A 44 -8.83 5.51 -5.19
CA GLN A 44 -8.18 4.22 -5.05
C GLN A 44 -7.72 4.03 -3.60
N VAL A 45 -7.83 2.81 -3.09
CA VAL A 45 -7.34 2.41 -1.77
C VAL A 45 -6.40 1.21 -1.93
N ILE A 46 -5.24 1.29 -1.28
CA ILE A 46 -4.16 0.31 -1.38
C ILE A 46 -4.05 -0.47 -0.07
N PHE A 47 -4.00 -1.79 -0.18
CA PHE A 47 -3.94 -2.70 0.96
C PHE A 47 -2.72 -3.61 0.85
N TYR A 48 -2.11 -3.95 1.99
CA TYR A 48 -1.25 -5.13 2.06
C TYR A 48 -2.13 -6.37 2.24
N TYR A 49 -1.70 -7.49 1.65
CA TYR A 49 -2.30 -8.79 1.93
C TYR A 49 -1.24 -9.88 2.07
N ASP A 50 -1.62 -10.92 2.79
CA ASP A 50 -0.92 -12.19 2.88
C ASP A 50 -1.88 -13.35 2.61
N ALA A 51 -1.60 -14.09 1.54
CA ALA A 51 -2.33 -15.28 1.13
C ALA A 51 -1.47 -16.56 1.24
N ARG A 52 -0.32 -16.51 1.91
CA ARG A 52 0.50 -17.71 2.16
C ARG A 52 -0.28 -18.74 2.97
N ASP A 53 0.11 -20.00 2.85
CA ASP A 53 -0.42 -21.04 3.74
C ASP A 53 -0.19 -20.69 5.21
N GLY A 54 -1.22 -20.87 6.03
CA GLY A 54 -1.21 -20.47 7.44
C GLY A 54 -1.55 -18.98 7.67
N PHE A 55 -1.73 -18.19 6.62
CA PHE A 55 -2.19 -16.80 6.69
C PHE A 55 -3.50 -16.61 5.93
N THR A 56 -4.28 -15.62 6.35
CA THR A 56 -5.36 -15.04 5.53
C THR A 56 -5.42 -13.54 5.75
N THR A 57 -5.99 -12.82 4.79
CA THR A 57 -6.27 -11.40 4.90
C THR A 57 -7.74 -11.13 4.67
N PHE A 58 -8.31 -10.29 5.52
CA PHE A 58 -9.65 -9.73 5.33
C PHE A 58 -9.50 -8.27 4.90
N ILE A 59 -9.94 -7.94 3.69
CA ILE A 59 -10.02 -6.57 3.19
C ILE A 59 -11.45 -6.09 3.36
N ASN A 60 -11.62 -4.98 4.07
CA ASN A 60 -12.90 -4.31 4.21
C ASN A 60 -12.91 -3.08 3.31
N ILE A 61 -13.79 -3.04 2.32
CA ILE A 61 -14.02 -1.87 1.45
C ILE A 61 -15.42 -1.32 1.69
N ARG A 62 -15.52 0.01 1.72
CA ARG A 62 -16.75 0.73 2.04
C ARG A 62 -17.03 1.78 0.98
N ASN A 63 -18.30 1.85 0.58
CA ASN A 63 -18.85 2.93 -0.21
C ASN A 63 -19.43 4.02 0.73
N GLU A 64 -18.84 5.22 0.65
CA GLU A 64 -19.28 6.46 1.32
C GLU A 64 -19.89 7.48 0.33
N ALA A 65 -20.11 7.10 -0.92
CA ALA A 65 -20.81 7.91 -1.91
C ALA A 65 -22.33 7.72 -1.82
N ALA A 66 -23.07 8.69 -2.38
CA ALA A 66 -24.52 8.63 -2.49
C ALA A 66 -25.02 7.70 -3.62
N THR A 67 -24.09 7.21 -4.45
CA THR A 67 -24.37 6.29 -5.57
C THR A 67 -23.58 5.00 -5.42
N GLU A 68 -24.03 3.95 -6.10
CA GLU A 68 -23.34 2.67 -6.14
C GLU A 68 -21.95 2.84 -6.77
N LEU A 69 -20.99 2.04 -6.31
CA LEU A 69 -19.64 2.03 -6.84
C LEU A 69 -19.31 0.62 -7.35
N ASN A 70 -18.87 0.51 -8.61
CA ASN A 70 -18.17 -0.67 -9.08
C ASN A 70 -16.69 -0.51 -8.73
N VAL A 71 -16.12 -1.51 -8.08
CA VAL A 71 -14.74 -1.50 -7.59
C VAL A 71 -14.01 -2.67 -8.20
N GLU A 72 -12.94 -2.38 -8.91
CA GLU A 72 -11.98 -3.36 -9.40
C GLU A 72 -10.87 -3.51 -8.36
N LEU A 73 -10.58 -4.75 -7.96
CA LEU A 73 -9.51 -5.11 -7.05
C LEU A 73 -8.44 -5.88 -7.80
N ASP A 74 -7.26 -5.27 -7.95
CA ASP A 74 -6.09 -5.90 -8.55
C ASP A 74 -5.12 -6.35 -7.46
N PHE A 75 -4.94 -7.66 -7.35
CA PHE A 75 -4.03 -8.30 -6.40
C PHE A 75 -2.69 -8.61 -7.07
N TYR A 76 -1.67 -7.84 -6.72
CA TYR A 76 -0.31 -8.04 -7.18
C TYR A 76 0.51 -8.82 -6.15
N GLY A 77 1.13 -9.90 -6.60
CA GLY A 77 2.22 -10.56 -5.86
C GLY A 77 3.50 -9.74 -5.87
N SER A 78 4.59 -10.31 -5.35
CA SER A 78 5.88 -9.62 -5.17
C SER A 78 6.53 -9.10 -6.47
N THR A 79 6.15 -9.62 -7.64
CA THR A 79 6.73 -9.21 -8.93
C THR A 79 5.97 -8.06 -9.61
N PHE A 80 4.77 -7.73 -9.13
CA PHE A 80 3.91 -6.68 -9.72
C PHE A 80 3.66 -6.82 -11.24
N THR A 81 3.73 -8.02 -11.80
CA THR A 81 3.65 -8.23 -13.26
C THR A 81 2.23 -8.44 -13.79
N THR A 82 1.51 -9.42 -13.24
CA THR A 82 0.15 -9.74 -13.64
C THR A 82 -0.72 -9.83 -12.40
N PRO A 83 -1.76 -8.97 -12.27
CA PRO A 83 -2.65 -9.05 -11.14
C PRO A 83 -3.62 -10.23 -11.31
N PHE A 84 -4.08 -10.75 -10.17
CA PHE A 84 -5.38 -11.41 -10.10
C PHE A 84 -6.44 -10.32 -9.90
N THR A 85 -7.47 -10.27 -10.74
CA THR A 85 -8.48 -9.20 -10.70
C THR A 85 -9.83 -9.74 -10.26
N GLU A 86 -10.46 -9.04 -9.33
CA GLU A 86 -11.83 -9.28 -8.86
C GLU A 86 -12.63 -7.98 -8.98
N THR A 87 -13.86 -8.04 -9.50
CA THR A 87 -14.75 -6.86 -9.55
C THR A 87 -15.92 -7.07 -8.61
N VAL A 88 -16.22 -6.04 -7.82
CA VAL A 88 -17.34 -6.06 -6.86
C VAL A 88 -18.17 -4.79 -6.97
N THR A 89 -19.45 -4.91 -6.65
CA THR A 89 -20.38 -3.77 -6.64
C THR A 89 -20.72 -3.43 -5.20
N LEU A 90 -20.39 -2.21 -4.77
CA LEU A 90 -20.68 -1.69 -3.44
C LEU A 90 -21.95 -0.82 -3.47
N PRO A 91 -23.05 -1.26 -2.85
CA PRO A 91 -24.33 -0.54 -2.92
C PRO A 91 -24.21 0.86 -2.30
N ALA A 92 -24.98 1.81 -2.86
CA ALA A 92 -25.17 3.11 -2.26
C ALA A 92 -26.16 3.02 -1.09
N THR A 93 -25.88 3.66 0.04
CA THR A 93 -26.96 4.16 0.90
C THR A 93 -26.55 5.42 1.65
N ASN A 94 -27.53 6.28 1.89
CA ASN A 94 -27.40 7.43 2.78
C ASN A 94 -27.26 6.93 4.23
N GLY A 95 -26.06 6.98 4.81
CA GLY A 95 -25.90 6.91 6.26
C GLY A 95 -26.16 8.27 6.89
N THR A 96 -27.22 8.43 7.69
CA THR A 96 -27.35 9.57 8.60
C THR A 96 -26.67 9.25 9.93
N ASN A 97 -25.99 10.24 10.51
CA ASN A 97 -25.37 10.17 11.83
C ASN A 97 -26.36 9.60 12.87
N GLY A 98 -26.10 8.39 13.39
CA GLY A 98 -26.80 7.84 14.56
C GLY A 98 -27.85 6.74 14.30
N ALA A 99 -28.09 6.30 13.06
CA ALA A 99 -28.89 5.10 12.78
C ALA A 99 -28.13 4.13 11.85
N PRO A 100 -28.17 2.80 12.06
CA PRO A 100 -27.58 1.87 11.11
C PRO A 100 -28.32 1.92 9.76
N GLY A 101 -27.69 2.59 8.79
CA GLY A 101 -27.92 2.45 7.36
C GLY A 101 -26.73 1.72 6.73
N VAL A 102 -27.00 0.79 5.82
CA VAL A 102 -26.02 -0.16 5.26
C VAL A 102 -25.24 0.47 4.12
N GLY A 103 -24.39 1.46 4.40
CA GLY A 103 -23.38 1.87 3.42
C GLY A 103 -22.64 0.61 2.97
N GLY A 104 -22.48 0.39 1.66
CA GLY A 104 -21.99 -0.87 1.13
C GLY A 104 -20.61 -1.22 1.66
N LEU A 105 -20.56 -1.99 2.75
CA LEU A 105 -19.36 -2.62 3.27
C LEU A 105 -19.31 -4.00 2.67
N MET A 106 -18.19 -4.31 2.01
CA MET A 106 -17.89 -5.66 1.59
C MET A 106 -16.61 -6.12 2.27
N VAL A 107 -16.64 -7.36 2.74
CA VAL A 107 -15.47 -8.05 3.29
C VAL A 107 -15.01 -9.04 2.24
N ILE A 108 -13.74 -8.96 1.88
CA ILE A 108 -13.08 -9.86 0.95
C ILE A 108 -12.15 -10.75 1.77
N ASP A 109 -12.43 -12.05 1.79
CA ASP A 109 -11.52 -13.07 2.32
C ASP A 109 -10.51 -13.43 1.23
N VAL A 110 -9.32 -12.85 1.32
CA VAL A 110 -8.24 -13.05 0.36
C VAL A 110 -7.76 -14.51 0.35
N GLY A 111 -7.82 -15.19 1.50
CA GLY A 111 -7.47 -16.61 1.59
C GLY A 111 -8.41 -17.49 0.77
N ALA A 112 -9.69 -17.14 0.69
CA ALA A 112 -10.69 -17.83 -0.12
C ALA A 112 -10.49 -17.62 -1.64
N LEU A 113 -9.97 -16.45 -2.07
CA LEU A 113 -9.68 -16.16 -3.48
C LEU A 113 -8.63 -17.10 -4.09
N ARG A 114 -7.85 -17.81 -3.28
CA ARG A 114 -6.91 -18.84 -3.77
C ARG A 114 -7.62 -19.97 -4.51
N ALA A 115 -8.83 -20.32 -4.11
CA ALA A 115 -9.65 -21.30 -4.83
C ALA A 115 -10.03 -20.82 -6.24
N SER A 116 -10.02 -19.50 -6.46
CA SER A 116 -10.29 -18.86 -7.76
C SER A 116 -9.02 -18.57 -8.56
N GLY A 117 -7.83 -18.92 -8.05
CA GLY A 117 -6.55 -18.79 -8.76
C GLY A 117 -5.61 -17.71 -8.22
N LEU A 118 -5.94 -17.01 -7.13
CA LEU A 118 -4.99 -16.13 -6.47
C LEU A 118 -3.77 -16.93 -5.95
N ALA A 119 -2.56 -16.46 -6.24
CA ALA A 119 -1.33 -17.10 -5.77
C ALA A 119 -1.19 -17.01 -4.24
N ALA A 120 -0.66 -18.08 -3.62
CA ALA A 120 -0.42 -18.16 -2.18
C ALA A 120 0.83 -17.38 -1.74
N THR A 121 0.83 -16.07 -1.95
CA THR A 121 1.94 -15.16 -1.67
C THR A 121 1.47 -13.93 -0.92
N PRO A 122 2.36 -13.20 -0.22
CA PRO A 122 2.06 -11.85 0.20
C PRO A 122 2.12 -10.90 -1.00
N GLY A 123 1.46 -9.75 -0.87
CA GLY A 123 1.35 -8.81 -1.98
C GLY A 123 0.63 -7.53 -1.59
N VAL A 124 0.21 -6.81 -2.63
CA VAL A 124 -0.51 -5.54 -2.52
C VAL A 124 -1.76 -5.60 -3.37
N ALA A 125 -2.88 -5.17 -2.81
CA ALA A 125 -4.15 -5.07 -3.51
C ALA A 125 -4.50 -3.60 -3.76
N PHE A 126 -4.94 -3.28 -4.98
CA PHE A 126 -5.41 -1.96 -5.38
C PHE A 126 -6.91 -2.04 -5.62
N ALA A 127 -7.71 -1.41 -4.77
CA ALA A 127 -9.13 -1.25 -5.00
C ALA A 127 -9.39 0.10 -5.68
N THR A 128 -9.93 0.09 -6.89
CA THR A 128 -10.15 1.29 -7.71
C THR A 128 -11.60 1.36 -8.14
N VAL A 129 -12.23 2.53 -8.02
CA VAL A 129 -13.58 2.69 -8.57
C VAL A 129 -13.51 2.77 -10.09
N VAL A 130 -14.34 1.97 -10.77
CA VAL A 130 -14.44 1.91 -12.23
C VAL A 130 -15.84 2.21 -12.73
N ASN A 131 -15.96 2.70 -13.96
CA ASN A 131 -17.24 2.86 -14.66
C ASN A 131 -17.70 1.55 -15.32
N ALA A 132 -18.82 1.60 -16.05
CA ALA A 132 -19.38 0.43 -16.74
C ALA A 132 -18.50 -0.14 -17.87
N THR A 133 -17.48 0.60 -18.33
CA THR A 133 -16.51 0.15 -19.32
C THR A 133 -15.19 -0.31 -18.70
N GLY A 134 -15.11 -0.39 -17.37
CA GLY A 134 -13.89 -0.78 -16.63
C GLY A 134 -12.84 0.32 -16.51
N GLN A 135 -13.16 1.57 -16.88
CA GLN A 135 -12.20 2.68 -16.75
C GLN A 135 -12.23 3.24 -15.33
N PRO A 136 -11.06 3.55 -14.73
CA PRO A 136 -11.00 4.16 -13.41
C PRO A 136 -11.67 5.54 -13.44
N VAL A 137 -12.44 5.86 -12.39
CA VAL A 137 -13.19 7.13 -12.29
C VAL A 137 -13.06 7.78 -10.92
N VAL A 138 -13.26 9.10 -10.91
CA VAL A 138 -13.34 9.88 -9.68
C VAL A 138 -14.64 9.55 -8.95
N SER A 139 -14.56 8.97 -7.75
CA SER A 139 -15.69 8.69 -6.87
C SER A 139 -15.67 9.53 -5.60
N ARG A 140 -14.47 9.74 -5.04
CA ARG A 140 -14.20 10.17 -3.68
C ARG A 140 -15.04 9.44 -2.64
N GLY A 141 -15.47 8.22 -2.93
CA GLY A 141 -16.41 7.47 -2.10
C GLY A 141 -15.80 6.24 -1.47
N LEU A 142 -14.62 5.81 -1.92
CA LEU A 142 -14.05 4.55 -1.50
C LEU A 142 -13.18 4.74 -0.25
N SER A 143 -13.45 3.95 0.79
CA SER A 143 -12.60 3.82 1.97
C SER A 143 -12.40 2.35 2.32
N GLY A 144 -11.40 2.04 3.14
CA GLY A 144 -11.19 0.66 3.56
C GLY A 144 -10.07 0.45 4.56
N ASN A 145 -10.01 -0.76 5.08
CA ASN A 145 -8.93 -1.25 5.94
C ASN A 145 -8.68 -2.74 5.66
N PHE A 146 -7.62 -3.28 6.25
CA PHE A 146 -7.31 -4.70 6.15
C PHE A 146 -6.86 -5.26 7.50
N THR A 147 -7.04 -6.57 7.64
CA THR A 147 -6.51 -7.38 8.75
C THR A 147 -5.82 -8.61 8.18
N VAL A 148 -4.57 -8.83 8.55
CA VAL A 148 -3.82 -10.05 8.27
C VAL A 148 -3.84 -10.93 9.52
N ALA A 149 -4.31 -12.17 9.36
CA ALA A 149 -4.38 -13.16 10.41
C ALA A 149 -3.36 -14.28 10.16
N ASN A 150 -2.59 -14.62 11.17
CA ASN A 150 -1.77 -15.83 11.22
C ASN A 150 -2.57 -16.93 11.94
N MET A 151 -3.03 -17.91 11.16
CA MET A 151 -3.87 -18.99 11.63
C MET A 151 -3.12 -20.00 12.49
N ALA A 152 -1.80 -20.08 12.37
CA ALA A 152 -0.97 -20.99 13.16
C ALA A 152 -0.76 -20.48 14.59
N THR A 153 -0.59 -19.17 14.76
CA THR A 153 -0.37 -18.53 16.08
C THR A 153 -1.64 -17.96 16.70
N GLY A 154 -2.70 -17.80 15.90
CA GLY A 154 -3.94 -17.11 16.32
C GLY A 154 -3.77 -15.60 16.50
N SER A 155 -2.68 -15.01 15.98
CA SER A 155 -2.44 -13.57 16.04
C SER A 155 -2.94 -12.86 14.77
N ALA A 156 -3.25 -11.58 14.90
CA ALA A 156 -3.62 -10.75 13.77
C ALA A 156 -3.15 -9.31 13.97
N TRP A 157 -2.97 -8.60 12.86
CA TRP A 157 -2.68 -7.18 12.82
C TRP A 157 -3.41 -6.55 11.63
N GLY A 158 -3.58 -5.23 11.63
CA GLY A 158 -4.29 -4.54 10.57
C GLY A 158 -4.01 -3.06 10.56
N SER A 159 -4.46 -2.39 9.51
CA SER A 159 -4.31 -0.96 9.32
C SER A 159 -5.39 -0.43 8.38
N PRO A 160 -5.75 0.87 8.46
CA PRO A 160 -6.40 1.53 7.34
C PRO A 160 -5.61 1.32 6.04
N GLY A 161 -6.33 1.20 4.92
CA GLY A 161 -5.72 1.21 3.60
C GLY A 161 -5.18 2.59 3.25
N ALA A 162 -4.13 2.64 2.45
CA ALA A 162 -3.58 3.91 1.98
C ALA A 162 -4.42 4.41 0.80
N ALA A 163 -5.26 5.43 1.03
CA ALA A 163 -6.11 5.99 -0.01
C ALA A 163 -5.46 7.20 -0.70
N ARG A 164 -5.73 7.32 -1.99
CA ARG A 164 -5.34 8.46 -2.82
C ARG A 164 -6.50 8.96 -3.66
N SER A 165 -6.51 10.26 -3.91
CA SER A 165 -7.55 10.93 -4.68
C SER A 165 -7.03 11.37 -6.05
N ALA A 166 -7.94 11.44 -6.99
CA ALA A 166 -7.71 12.02 -8.30
C ALA A 166 -7.49 13.53 -8.18
N ILE A 167 -6.52 14.02 -8.93
CA ILE A 167 -6.11 15.42 -9.02
C ILE A 167 -5.95 15.80 -10.49
N HIS A 168 -6.04 17.09 -10.78
CA HIS A 168 -5.49 17.60 -12.04
C HIS A 168 -3.96 17.63 -11.97
N PRO A 169 -3.27 17.43 -13.11
CA PRO A 169 -1.82 17.56 -13.14
C PRO A 169 -1.41 18.95 -12.64
N PRO A 170 -0.29 19.05 -11.91
CA PRO A 170 0.27 20.34 -11.54
C PRO A 170 0.61 21.13 -12.81
N THR A 171 0.17 22.38 -12.87
CA THR A 171 0.52 23.27 -14.00
C THR A 171 2.04 23.47 -14.03
N PRO A 172 2.74 23.14 -15.12
CA PRO A 172 4.18 23.33 -15.20
C PRO A 172 4.57 24.79 -14.96
N GLY A 173 5.52 25.01 -14.05
CA GLY A 173 5.98 26.37 -13.70
C GLY A 173 5.01 27.19 -12.86
N ALA A 174 3.93 26.60 -12.34
CA ALA A 174 3.11 27.28 -11.35
C ALA A 174 3.92 27.51 -10.06
N ASP A 175 3.89 28.76 -9.59
CA ASP A 175 4.44 29.11 -8.30
C ASP A 175 3.80 28.27 -7.20
N ALA A 176 4.57 27.93 -6.15
CA ALA A 176 4.04 27.20 -4.99
C ALA A 176 2.87 27.93 -4.28
N CYS A 177 2.71 29.23 -4.54
CA CYS A 177 1.63 30.07 -4.04
C CYS A 177 0.42 30.15 -4.98
N ALA A 178 0.47 29.51 -6.16
CA ALA A 178 -0.66 29.50 -7.09
C ALA A 178 -1.87 28.80 -6.45
N PRO A 179 -3.11 29.27 -6.72
CA PRO A 179 -4.30 28.60 -6.24
C PRO A 179 -4.29 27.13 -6.65
N LYS A 180 -4.58 26.23 -5.69
CA LYS A 180 -4.71 24.80 -5.99
C LYS A 180 -5.77 24.63 -7.09
N PRO A 181 -5.50 23.82 -8.14
CA PRO A 181 -6.50 23.52 -9.15
C PRO A 181 -7.79 23.01 -8.50
N PRO A 182 -8.97 23.30 -9.08
CA PRO A 182 -10.20 22.69 -8.62
C PRO A 182 -10.08 21.18 -8.65
N SER A 183 -10.82 20.54 -7.77
CA SER A 183 -10.74 19.10 -7.59
C SER A 183 -11.56 18.42 -8.72
N PRO A 184 -11.06 17.40 -9.44
CA PRO A 184 -11.74 16.79 -10.60
C PRO A 184 -13.18 16.34 -10.32
N THR A 185 -14.09 16.52 -11.27
CA THR A 185 -15.52 16.18 -11.10
C THR A 185 -15.74 14.69 -10.85
N VAL A 186 -16.62 14.33 -9.91
CA VAL A 186 -17.05 12.94 -9.69
C VAL A 186 -17.64 12.36 -10.98
N GLY A 187 -17.23 11.14 -11.32
CA GLY A 187 -17.58 10.45 -12.56
C GLY A 187 -16.63 10.73 -13.74
N SER A 188 -15.71 11.70 -13.63
CA SER A 188 -14.68 11.88 -14.66
C SER A 188 -13.71 10.69 -14.69
N VAL A 189 -13.24 10.35 -15.89
CA VAL A 189 -12.26 9.27 -16.09
C VAL A 189 -10.89 9.72 -15.60
N ILE A 190 -10.23 8.85 -14.84
CA ILE A 190 -8.84 9.02 -14.43
C ILE A 190 -7.97 8.50 -15.58
N ASP A 191 -7.70 9.39 -16.54
CA ASP A 191 -7.01 9.09 -17.78
C ASP A 191 -5.47 9.20 -17.68
N GLY A 192 -4.95 9.57 -16.50
CA GLY A 192 -3.54 9.81 -16.22
C GLY A 192 -2.90 10.99 -16.94
N THR A 193 -3.66 11.76 -17.71
CA THR A 193 -3.17 12.94 -18.43
C THR A 193 -3.84 14.19 -17.91
N SER A 194 -5.17 14.28 -18.00
CA SER A 194 -5.97 15.40 -17.49
C SER A 194 -6.43 15.18 -16.04
N VAL A 195 -6.58 13.91 -15.63
CA VAL A 195 -6.93 13.50 -14.28
C VAL A 195 -6.06 12.30 -13.89
N LEU A 196 -5.29 12.44 -12.81
CA LEU A 196 -4.35 11.41 -12.34
C LEU A 196 -4.52 11.15 -10.85
N LEU A 197 -4.14 9.95 -10.39
CA LEU A 197 -4.11 9.66 -8.95
C LEU A 197 -2.94 10.39 -8.29
N SER A 198 -3.19 11.04 -7.15
CA SER A 198 -2.13 11.71 -6.40
C SER A 198 -1.05 10.69 -5.99
N PRO A 199 0.24 10.96 -6.25
CA PRO A 199 1.32 10.11 -5.75
C PRO A 199 1.28 10.02 -4.22
N ILE A 200 1.67 8.87 -3.66
CA ILE A 200 1.87 8.72 -2.22
C ILE A 200 3.37 8.73 -1.97
N GLN A 201 3.84 9.71 -1.18
CA GLN A 201 5.26 9.85 -0.86
C GLN A 201 5.40 10.10 0.65
N PRO A 202 5.29 9.05 1.47
CA PRO A 202 5.35 9.19 2.92
C PRO A 202 6.72 9.72 3.34
N THR A 203 6.72 10.71 4.23
CA THR A 203 7.96 11.31 4.77
C THR A 203 8.37 10.70 6.10
N ASN A 204 7.48 9.96 6.75
CA ASN A 204 7.68 9.26 8.00
C ASN A 204 6.90 7.94 8.00
N ALA A 205 7.42 6.93 8.70
CA ALA A 205 6.71 5.70 9.00
C ALA A 205 6.57 5.60 10.52
N ASP A 206 5.33 5.64 11.01
CA ASP A 206 5.05 5.51 12.43
C ASP A 206 4.94 4.02 12.78
N LEU A 207 5.89 3.51 13.56
CA LEU A 207 5.90 2.12 14.00
C LEU A 207 5.19 2.02 15.34
N SER A 208 4.09 1.25 15.37
CA SER A 208 3.47 0.88 16.63
C SER A 208 4.38 -0.09 17.37
N VAL A 209 5.08 0.39 18.39
CA VAL A 209 5.91 -0.43 19.27
C VAL A 209 5.04 -1.06 20.36
N TYR A 210 4.62 -2.29 20.11
CA TYR A 210 4.06 -3.18 21.13
C TYR A 210 4.85 -4.49 21.09
N TYR A 211 6.07 -4.57 21.63
CA TYR A 211 6.64 -5.83 22.14
C TYR A 211 8.05 -5.74 22.72
N ASP A 212 8.39 -6.71 23.58
CA ASP A 212 9.75 -7.14 23.94
C ASP A 212 10.32 -8.02 22.80
N PRO A 213 11.23 -7.50 21.95
CA PRO A 213 11.65 -8.17 20.73
C PRO A 213 12.34 -9.52 20.96
N ALA A 214 12.81 -9.80 22.18
CA ALA A 214 13.50 -11.05 22.52
C ALA A 214 12.57 -12.28 22.53
N THR A 215 11.25 -12.07 22.61
CA THR A 215 10.26 -13.16 22.77
C THR A 215 9.43 -13.40 21.52
N LEU A 216 9.75 -12.71 20.42
CA LEU A 216 9.00 -12.84 19.17
C LEU A 216 9.38 -14.11 18.41
N PRO A 217 8.40 -14.81 17.83
CA PRO A 217 8.66 -15.82 16.83
C PRO A 217 9.45 -15.25 15.63
N PRO A 218 10.14 -16.09 14.84
CA PRO A 218 10.75 -15.65 13.59
C PRO A 218 9.73 -14.98 12.65
N ALA A 219 10.17 -14.03 11.82
CA ALA A 219 9.30 -13.36 10.84
C ALA A 219 8.56 -14.35 9.93
N ALA A 220 9.20 -15.47 9.56
CA ALA A 220 8.60 -16.52 8.73
C ALA A 220 7.31 -17.13 9.32
N VAL A 221 7.10 -17.02 10.64
CA VAL A 221 5.91 -17.53 11.35
C VAL A 221 5.13 -16.41 12.04
N GLY A 222 5.23 -15.17 11.54
CA GLY A 222 4.44 -14.03 12.03
C GLY A 222 5.04 -13.26 13.20
N GLY A 223 6.36 -13.31 13.37
CA GLY A 223 7.09 -12.31 14.17
C GLY A 223 6.96 -10.88 13.63
N ASN A 224 7.62 -9.91 14.26
CA ASN A 224 7.62 -8.53 13.79
C ASN A 224 8.14 -8.43 12.35
N GLN A 225 7.35 -7.78 11.49
CA GLN A 225 7.68 -7.52 10.10
C GLN A 225 7.52 -6.03 9.82
N LEU A 226 8.48 -5.47 9.08
CA LEU A 226 8.30 -4.20 8.42
C LEU A 226 8.02 -4.46 6.95
N ILE A 227 6.95 -3.87 6.44
CA ILE A 227 6.52 -4.04 5.05
C ILE A 227 6.72 -2.72 4.34
N PHE A 228 7.60 -2.73 3.35
CA PHE A 228 7.82 -1.60 2.45
C PHE A 228 7.27 -1.95 1.08
N VAL A 229 6.42 -1.08 0.56
CA VAL A 229 5.88 -1.17 -0.79
C VAL A 229 6.38 0.04 -1.55
N SER A 230 7.08 -0.20 -2.66
CA SER A 230 7.54 0.83 -3.58
C SER A 230 7.28 0.35 -5.00
N PHE A 231 6.67 1.20 -5.80
CA PHE A 231 6.37 0.93 -7.20
C PHE A 231 6.42 2.25 -7.97
N VAL A 232 6.73 2.17 -9.26
CA VAL A 232 6.62 3.32 -10.16
C VAL A 232 5.16 3.41 -10.59
N ASP A 233 4.49 4.44 -10.12
CA ASP A 233 3.13 4.77 -10.54
C ASP A 233 3.18 5.43 -11.91
N VAL A 234 2.73 4.74 -12.95
CA VAL A 234 2.70 5.26 -14.33
C VAL A 234 1.26 5.72 -14.64
N PRO A 235 1.01 7.03 -14.80
CA PRO A 235 -0.31 7.52 -15.12
C PRO A 235 -0.83 7.03 -16.49
N GLY A 236 -2.12 6.67 -16.58
CA GLY A 236 -2.87 6.72 -17.84
C GLY A 236 -3.25 5.39 -18.49
N THR A 237 -3.10 4.29 -17.76
CA THR A 237 -3.69 2.99 -18.08
C THR A 237 -4.39 2.46 -16.83
N THR A 238 -5.25 1.43 -16.94
CA THR A 238 -5.61 0.59 -15.78
C THR A 238 -4.32 0.27 -15.05
N PHE A 239 -4.24 0.44 -13.73
CA PHE A 239 -2.96 0.51 -13.02
C PHE A 239 -2.04 -0.64 -13.42
N THR A 240 -1.01 -0.36 -14.22
CA THR A 240 0.07 -1.30 -14.56
C THR A 240 1.33 -0.83 -13.86
N VAL A 241 1.97 -1.73 -13.11
CA VAL A 241 3.30 -1.46 -12.56
C VAL A 241 4.33 -1.79 -13.62
N ALA A 242 5.16 -0.83 -13.99
CA ALA A 242 6.38 -1.13 -14.73
C ALA A 242 7.38 -1.79 -13.75
N ALA A 243 7.98 -2.91 -14.14
CA ALA A 243 9.08 -3.49 -13.39
C ALA A 243 10.20 -2.44 -13.24
N ALA A 244 10.71 -2.28 -12.02
CA ALA A 244 11.86 -1.41 -11.73
C ALA A 244 13.15 -1.98 -12.33
#